data_AF-A0A355A5K5-F1
#
_entry.id   AF-A0A355A5K5-F1
#
_cell.length_a   1.000
_cell.length_b   1.000
_cell.length_c   1.000
_cell.angle_alpha   90.00
_cell.angle_beta   90.00
_cell.angle_gamma   90.00
#
_symmetry.space_group_name_H-M   'P 1'
#
loop_
_entity.id
_entity.type
_entity.pdbx_description
1 polymer ?
#
loop_
_entity_poly.entity_id
_entity_poly.type
_entity_poly.pdbx_seq_one_letter_code
_entity_poly.pdbx_strand_id
1 'polypeptide(L)'
;EVERIIGVGDQVILGEVPFTPRAKRVLELALDEARQLGHNYVGTEHILLGLIREGEGVAAQVLKNLGVDLESARKQVFSLLGGNAGAAFPGQKGGGPNKTQTLNQFGRDLNEFAKIGKLDPVIG
;
A
#
# COMPACT_ATOMS: atom_id res chain seq x y z
N GLU A 1 -4.84 -22.49 -14.50
CA GLU A 1 -6.14 -21.97 -13.98
C GLU A 1 -6.77 -20.93 -14.90
N VAL A 2 -6.08 -19.85 -15.25
CA VAL A 2 -6.61 -18.82 -16.17
C VAL A 2 -7.02 -19.40 -17.53
N GLU A 3 -6.18 -20.24 -18.14
CA GLU A 3 -6.49 -20.92 -19.41
C GLU A 3 -7.72 -21.84 -19.30
N ARG A 4 -8.00 -22.42 -18.13
CA ARG A 4 -9.23 -23.21 -17.90
C ARG A 4 -10.49 -22.34 -17.85
N ILE A 5 -10.36 -21.10 -17.37
CA ILE A 5 -11.49 -20.19 -17.17
C ILE A 5 -11.81 -19.42 -18.45
N ILE A 6 -10.78 -18.91 -19.14
CA ILE A 6 -10.93 -18.04 -20.31
C ILE A 6 -10.70 -18.78 -21.63
N GLY A 7 -9.90 -19.85 -21.63
CA GLY A 7 -9.38 -20.46 -22.84
C GLY A 7 -8.18 -19.72 -23.42
N VAL A 8 -7.67 -20.23 -24.54
CA VAL A 8 -6.65 -19.59 -25.37
C VAL A 8 -7.35 -19.05 -26.61
N GLY A 9 -7.06 -17.82 -27.03
CA GLY A 9 -7.67 -17.25 -28.23
C GLY A 9 -7.18 -17.95 -29.50
N ASP A 10 -8.08 -18.15 -30.48
CA ASP A 10 -7.77 -18.79 -31.77
C ASP A 10 -6.92 -17.92 -32.70
N GLN A 11 -6.88 -16.61 -32.44
CA GLN A 11 -6.16 -15.64 -33.27
C GLN A 11 -4.87 -15.20 -32.60
N VAL A 12 -3.75 -15.38 -33.32
CA VAL A 12 -2.47 -14.81 -32.92
C VAL A 12 -2.52 -13.30 -33.17
N ILE A 13 -2.64 -12.54 -32.09
CA ILE A 13 -2.60 -11.08 -32.16
C ILE A 13 -1.14 -10.67 -32.35
N LEU A 14 -0.81 -10.11 -33.51
CA LEU A 14 0.48 -9.47 -33.78
C LEU A 14 0.40 -8.00 -33.37
N GLY A 15 0.87 -7.68 -32.15
CA GLY A 15 0.90 -6.31 -31.62
C GLY A 15 0.70 -6.25 -30.11
N GLU A 16 0.46 -5.05 -29.59
CA GLU A 16 0.15 -4.84 -28.18
C GLU A 16 -1.27 -5.29 -27.85
N VAL A 17 -1.41 -6.14 -26.82
CA VAL A 17 -2.71 -6.58 -26.31
C VAL A 17 -3.24 -5.50 -25.35
N PRO A 18 -4.41 -4.90 -25.61
CA PRO A 18 -4.95 -3.87 -24.74
C PRO A 18 -5.42 -4.46 -23.40
N PHE A 19 -5.36 -3.64 -22.35
CA PHE A 19 -5.94 -4.02 -21.06
C PHE A 19 -7.46 -4.15 -21.15
N THR A 20 -7.99 -5.15 -20.44
CA THR A 20 -9.44 -5.27 -20.23
C THR A 20 -9.94 -4.09 -19.37
N PRO A 21 -11.24 -3.72 -19.47
CA PRO A 21 -11.81 -2.68 -18.61
C PRO A 21 -11.61 -2.96 -17.11
N ARG A 22 -11.68 -4.23 -16.72
CA ARG A 22 -11.41 -4.70 -15.35
C ARG A 22 -9.94 -4.49 -14.95
N ALA A 23 -8.99 -4.84 -15.81
CA ALA A 23 -7.57 -4.61 -15.55
C ALA A 23 -7.23 -3.12 -15.40
N LYS A 24 -7.88 -2.23 -16.16
CA LYS A 24 -7.74 -0.77 -15.96
C LYS A 24 -8.24 -0.33 -14.59
N ARG A 25 -9.42 -0.80 -14.17
CA ARG A 25 -9.98 -0.53 -12.84
C ARG A 25 -9.04 -1.02 -11.72
N VAL A 26 -8.42 -2.19 -11.87
CA VAL A 26 -7.43 -2.70 -10.90
C VAL A 26 -6.26 -1.74 -10.72
N LEU A 27 -5.75 -1.15 -11.80
CA LEU A 27 -4.65 -0.18 -11.74
C LEU A 27 -5.07 1.13 -11.06
N GLU A 28 -6.30 1.58 -11.28
CA GLU A 28 -6.89 2.73 -10.58
C GLU A 28 -7.00 2.45 -9.07
N LEU A 29 -7.51 1.27 -8.70
CA LEU A 29 -7.62 0.84 -7.31
C LEU A 29 -6.24 0.71 -6.64
N ALA A 30 -5.24 0.21 -7.36
CA ALA A 30 -3.87 0.13 -6.86
C ALA A 30 -3.28 1.50 -6.58
N LEU A 31 -3.54 2.49 -7.44
CA LEU A 31 -3.11 3.87 -7.21
C LEU A 31 -3.77 4.46 -5.95
N ASP A 32 -5.05 4.17 -5.74
CA ASP A 32 -5.76 4.61 -4.55
C ASP A 32 -5.22 3.95 -3.27
N GLU A 33 -4.92 2.65 -3.29
CA GLU A 33 -4.29 1.95 -2.15
C GLU A 33 -2.91 2.54 -1.82
N ALA A 34 -2.09 2.83 -2.84
CA ALA A 34 -0.79 3.48 -2.65
C ALA A 34 -0.91 4.85 -1.95
N ARG A 35 -1.88 5.67 -2.40
CA ARG A 35 -2.17 6.98 -1.81
C ARG A 35 -2.68 6.86 -0.38
N GLN A 36 -3.55 5.90 -0.09
CA GLN A 36 -4.08 5.65 1.25
C GLN A 36 -2.96 5.24 2.23
N LEU A 37 -1.95 4.52 1.75
CA LEU A 37 -0.77 4.13 2.52
C LEU A 37 0.29 5.24 2.62
N GLY A 38 0.11 6.36 1.92
CA GLY A 38 1.10 7.45 1.87
C GLY A 38 2.35 7.10 1.07
N HIS A 39 2.29 6.09 0.20
CA HIS A 39 3.38 5.70 -0.68
C HIS A 39 3.40 6.60 -1.92
N ASN A 40 4.58 7.14 -2.25
CA ASN A 40 4.74 8.05 -3.40
C ASN A 40 4.78 7.34 -4.76
N TYR A 41 4.76 6.01 -4.76
CA TYR A 41 4.81 5.19 -5.97
C TYR A 41 3.94 3.93 -5.82
N VAL A 42 3.56 3.35 -6.96
CA VAL A 42 2.77 2.11 -7.01
C VAL A 42 3.72 0.91 -7.05
N GLY A 43 3.86 0.21 -5.92
CA GLY A 43 4.54 -1.08 -5.82
C GLY A 43 3.64 -2.29 -6.15
N THR A 44 4.24 -3.48 -6.09
CA THR A 44 3.57 -4.77 -6.35
C THR A 44 2.46 -5.07 -5.36
N GLU A 45 2.62 -4.64 -4.11
CA GLU A 45 1.68 -4.76 -3.01
C GLU A 45 0.37 -4.04 -3.34
N HIS A 46 0.44 -2.86 -3.95
CA HIS A 46 -0.74 -2.08 -4.29
C HIS A 46 -1.50 -2.69 -5.46
N ILE A 47 -0.78 -3.26 -6.44
CA ILE A 47 -1.40 -4.00 -7.54
C ILE A 47 -2.17 -5.21 -6.99
N LEU A 48 -1.57 -5.96 -6.07
CA LEU A 48 -2.23 -7.09 -5.42
C LEU A 48 -3.44 -6.64 -4.58
N LEU A 49 -3.32 -5.55 -3.82
CA LEU A 49 -4.43 -4.98 -3.07
C LEU A 49 -5.56 -4.48 -4.01
N GLY A 50 -5.21 -3.88 -5.15
CA GLY A 50 -6.16 -3.48 -6.19
C GLY A 50 -6.90 -4.67 -6.81
N LEU A 51 -6.19 -5.78 -7.07
CA LEU A 51 -6.79 -7.04 -7.54
C LEU A 51 -7.76 -7.62 -6.51
N ILE A 52 -7.36 -7.66 -5.25
CA ILE A 52 -8.21 -8.16 -4.14
C ILE A 52 -9.44 -7.26 -3.96
N ARG A 53 -9.26 -5.93 -4.08
CA ARG A 53 -10.33 -4.94 -3.92
C ARG A 53 -11.30 -4.90 -5.09
N GLU A 54 -10.87 -5.20 -6.31
CA GLU A 54 -11.80 -5.42 -7.43
C GLU A 54 -12.76 -6.57 -7.09
N GLY A 55 -12.25 -7.63 -6.44
CA GLY A 55 -13.04 -8.70 -5.79
C GLY A 55 -13.82 -9.61 -6.75
N GLU A 56 -13.88 -9.24 -8.02
CA GLU A 56 -14.59 -9.90 -9.09
C GLU A 56 -13.66 -10.29 -10.24
N GLY A 57 -14.19 -11.07 -11.18
CA GLY A 57 -13.46 -11.46 -12.38
C GLY A 57 -12.50 -12.63 -12.15
N VAL A 58 -11.61 -12.80 -13.11
CA VAL A 58 -10.81 -14.02 -13.23
C VAL A 58 -9.79 -14.15 -12.10
N ALA A 59 -9.15 -13.04 -11.70
CA ALA A 59 -8.16 -13.08 -10.62
C ALA A 59 -8.77 -13.53 -9.29
N ALA A 60 -9.93 -12.97 -8.91
CA ALA A 60 -10.65 -13.37 -7.70
C ALA A 60 -11.08 -14.84 -7.74
N GLN A 61 -11.51 -15.32 -8.90
CA GLN A 61 -11.92 -16.72 -9.07
C GLN A 61 -10.73 -17.68 -9.02
N VAL A 62 -9.60 -17.32 -9.62
CA VAL A 62 -8.35 -18.10 -9.54
C VAL A 62 -7.88 -18.21 -8.09
N LEU A 63 -7.87 -17.10 -7.34
CA LEU A 63 -7.46 -17.11 -5.93
C LEU A 63 -8.37 -18.03 -5.09
N LYS A 64 -9.69 -17.95 -5.28
CA LYS A 64 -10.65 -18.82 -4.61
C LYS A 64 -10.47 -20.30 -4.98
N ASN A 65 -10.23 -20.61 -6.26
CA ASN A 65 -9.99 -21.97 -6.74
C ASN A 65 -8.70 -22.57 -6.15
N LEU A 66 -7.71 -21.72 -5.86
CA LEU A 66 -6.47 -22.11 -5.18
C LEU A 66 -6.62 -22.19 -3.65
N GLY A 67 -7.82 -22.00 -3.11
CA GLY A 67 -8.10 -22.06 -1.68
C GLY A 67 -7.64 -20.82 -0.90
N VAL A 68 -7.37 -19.71 -1.58
CA VAL A 68 -6.97 -18.45 -0.95
C VAL A 68 -8.20 -17.60 -0.69
N ASP A 69 -8.45 -17.27 0.58
CA ASP A 69 -9.43 -16.27 0.95
C ASP A 69 -8.88 -14.85 0.72
N LEU A 70 -9.67 -14.01 0.05
CA LEU A 70 -9.27 -12.65 -0.33
C LEU A 70 -9.01 -11.76 0.89
N GLU A 71 -9.78 -11.93 1.97
CA GLU A 71 -9.60 -11.14 3.19
C GLU A 71 -8.31 -11.55 3.92
N SER A 72 -8.04 -12.85 3.98
CA SER A 72 -6.78 -13.37 4.54
C SER A 72 -5.55 -12.87 3.78
N ALA A 73 -5.59 -12.88 2.43
CA ALA A 73 -4.51 -12.38 1.59
C ALA A 73 -4.26 -10.89 1.83
N ARG A 74 -5.34 -10.08 1.94
CA ARG A 74 -5.23 -8.65 2.27
C ARG A 74 -4.53 -8.44 3.60
N LYS A 75 -4.95 -9.15 4.67
CA LYS A 75 -4.34 -9.06 6.00
C LYS A 75 -2.85 -9.42 5.96
N GLN A 76 -2.48 -10.43 5.18
CA GLN A 76 -1.09 -10.84 5.04
C GLN A 76 -0.22 -9.77 4.37
N VAL A 77 -0.72 -9.09 3.33
CA VAL A 77 -0.02 -7.96 2.70
C VAL A 77 0.20 -6.82 3.71
N PHE A 78 -0.84 -6.45 4.48
CA PHE A 78 -0.69 -5.43 5.53
C PHE A 78 0.31 -5.84 6.62
N SER A 79 0.34 -7.11 7.01
CA SER A 79 1.32 -7.61 7.99
C SER A 79 2.75 -7.45 7.50
N LEU A 80 3.00 -7.64 6.20
CA LEU A 80 4.33 -7.49 5.62
C LEU A 80 4.73 -6.01 5.47
N LEU A 81 3.76 -5.14 5.14
CA LEU A 81 3.99 -3.69 5.05
C LEU A 81 4.25 -3.05 6.42
N GLY A 82 3.50 -3.45 7.45
CA GLY A 82 3.68 -2.94 8.82
C GLY A 82 5.04 -3.32 9.44
N GLY A 83 5.71 -4.35 8.92
CA GLY A 83 7.07 -4.73 9.31
C GLY A 83 8.18 -3.88 8.67
N ASN A 84 7.86 -3.11 7.63
CA ASN A 84 8.86 -2.40 6.82
C ASN A 84 8.88 -0.88 7.07
N ALA A 85 8.00 -0.37 7.95
CA ALA A 85 8.05 1.00 8.42
C ALA A 85 9.15 1.17 9.48
N GLY A 86 10.39 1.30 9.01
CA GLY A 86 11.49 1.95 9.72
C GLY A 86 11.91 1.33 11.05
N ALA A 87 13.03 0.61 11.03
CA ALA A 87 13.80 0.28 12.21
C ALA A 87 13.91 1.48 13.16
N ALA A 88 13.47 1.26 14.40
CA ALA A 88 13.53 2.21 15.50
C ALA A 88 14.97 2.70 15.73
N PHE A 89 15.11 4.02 15.93
CA PHE A 89 16.28 4.58 16.62
C PHE A 89 16.11 4.35 18.14
N PRO A 90 17.00 3.60 18.83
CA PRO A 90 17.03 3.57 20.27
C PRO A 90 17.93 4.71 20.77
N GLY A 91 17.33 5.75 21.35
CA GLY A 91 18.09 6.95 21.75
C GLY A 91 17.40 7.86 22.77
N GLN A 92 17.47 7.44 24.03
CA GLN A 92 17.60 8.29 25.23
C GLN A 92 16.37 9.05 25.79
N LYS A 93 16.01 8.62 27.01
CA LYS A 93 15.07 9.25 27.96
C LYS A 93 15.39 10.71 28.24
N GLY A 94 14.35 11.54 28.36
CA GLY A 94 14.40 12.81 29.10
C GLY A 94 13.13 13.66 28.99
N GLY A 95 12.29 13.65 30.05
CA GLY A 95 11.40 14.79 30.37
C GLY A 95 9.88 14.56 30.46
N GLY A 96 9.42 13.97 31.58
CA GLY A 96 8.15 14.29 32.32
C GLY A 96 6.77 14.25 31.62
N PRO A 97 5.78 13.50 32.16
CA PRO A 97 4.42 13.52 31.65
C PRO A 97 3.66 14.76 32.17
N ASN A 98 2.80 15.35 31.33
CA ASN A 98 1.64 16.18 31.73
C ASN A 98 1.73 17.73 31.71
N LYS A 99 2.76 18.41 31.18
CA LYS A 99 2.74 19.90 31.21
C LYS A 99 2.01 20.61 30.05
N THR A 100 1.58 19.95 28.98
CA THR A 100 1.09 20.69 27.80
C THR A 100 -0.01 19.99 27.00
N GLN A 101 -1.09 19.53 27.63
CA GLN A 101 -2.22 18.93 26.90
C GLN A 101 -2.87 19.91 25.90
N THR A 102 -2.96 21.20 26.26
CA THR A 102 -3.48 22.26 25.38
C THR A 102 -2.47 22.70 24.32
N LEU A 103 -1.18 22.74 24.65
CA LEU A 103 -0.11 23.13 23.74
C LEU A 103 0.17 22.05 22.68
N ASN A 104 0.02 20.76 23.01
CA ASN A 104 0.17 19.67 22.05
C ASN A 104 -0.97 19.64 21.01
N GLN A 105 -2.15 20.19 21.34
CA GLN A 105 -3.29 20.21 20.43
C GLN A 105 -3.17 21.30 19.35
N PHE A 106 -2.43 22.38 19.62
CA PHE A 106 -2.35 23.55 18.72
C PHE A 106 -0.92 23.98 18.35
N GLY A 107 0.11 23.42 19.01
CA GLY A 107 1.52 23.73 18.77
C GLY A 107 2.24 22.58 18.06
N ARG A 108 3.23 22.92 17.24
CA ARG A 108 4.19 21.97 16.65
C ARG A 108 5.50 22.06 17.41
N ASP A 109 6.02 20.95 17.93
CA ASP A 109 7.30 20.93 18.63
C ASP A 109 8.46 20.86 17.63
N LEU A 110 9.22 21.97 17.52
CA LEU A 110 10.38 22.05 16.64
C LEU A 110 11.57 21.22 17.15
N ASN A 111 11.68 20.97 18.46
CA ASN A 111 12.73 20.11 19.02
C ASN A 111 12.51 18.66 18.64
N GLU A 112 11.25 18.23 18.60
CA GLU A 112 10.86 16.90 18.13
C GLU A 112 11.20 16.75 16.63
N PHE A 113 10.82 17.71 15.78
CA PHE A 113 11.18 17.67 14.37
C PHE A 113 12.69 17.76 14.11
N ALA A 114 13.43 18.49 14.94
CA ALA A 114 14.89 18.52 14.88
C ALA A 114 15.51 17.16 15.25
N LYS A 115 14.99 16.48 16.29
CA LYS A 115 15.45 15.13 16.68
C LYS A 115 15.16 14.08 15.61
N ILE A 116 14.04 14.20 14.90
CA ILE A 116 13.65 13.29 13.82
C ILE A 116 14.33 13.67 12.48
N GLY A 117 15.15 14.73 12.47
CA GLY A 117 15.86 15.18 11.26
C GLY A 117 14.94 15.71 10.15
N LYS A 118 13.71 16.07 10.51
CA LYS A 118 12.68 16.58 9.60
C LYS A 118 12.69 18.12 9.50
N LEU A 119 13.54 18.78 10.28
CA LEU A 119 13.73 20.22 10.24
C LEU A 119 14.75 20.57 9.15
N ASP A 120 14.34 21.34 8.14
CA ASP A 120 15.26 21.83 7.11
C ASP A 120 16.31 22.77 7.72
N PRO A 121 17.59 22.67 7.33
CA PRO A 121 18.62 23.56 7.83
C PRO A 121 18.37 24.99 7.36
N VAL A 122 18.38 25.93 8.29
CA VAL A 122 18.23 27.36 7.99
C VAL A 122 19.63 27.93 7.77
N ILE A 123 19.93 28.43 6.56
CA ILE A 123 21.17 29.16 6.27
C ILE A 123 20.91 30.63 6.65
N GLY A 124 21.68 31.13 7.61
CA GLY A 124 21.66 32.53 8.07
C GLY A 124 22.80 33.36 7.48
#